data_AF-C6HKN8-F1
#
_entry.id   AF-C6HKN8-F1
#
_cell.length_a   1.000
_cell.length_b   1.000
_cell.length_c   1.000
_cell.angle_alpha   90.00
_cell.angle_beta   90.00
_cell.angle_gamma   90.00
#
_symmetry.space_group_name_H-M   'P 1'
#
loop_
_entity.id
_entity.type
_entity.pdbx_description
1 polymer ?
#
loop_
_entity_poly.entity_id
_entity_poly.type
_entity_poly.pdbx_seq_one_letter_code
_entity_poly.pdbx_strand_id
1 'polypeptide(L)'
;MGLESGLPEPRRGIFGQRSPNKKLLMLIRFTIFALILCYHQSFIQPAEAIKFVSRKEWGAKPPKSSMSPVGHPKGVKIHYTGGYMPKGAHSKCAGKLRAIQNEHLNHPTEGYSDIAYTLAVCQHGYVFEARGAKWRTGANGNAQLNRDHQSVLGLVGSDGDTQPSNQMIQGIKDAVTYLRQKGCGNEVKGHRDGYSTACPGGPLYKLLKDGKLNPSGGGGDSQPKPKKPGKKPSSKLVKFPGASWFHRKPKSSIITAMGKRLVAEGCSVYKQGPGPQWTGADRASYRKWQQKLGFSGKDADGWPGKTSWDKLKVRV
;
A
#
# COMPACT_ATOMS: atom_id res chain seq x y z
N MET A 1 -88.68 -65.63 -25.65
CA MET A 1 -89.56 -64.45 -25.76
C MET A 1 -88.89 -63.32 -24.98
N GLY A 2 -88.86 -62.10 -25.52
CA GLY A 2 -88.15 -60.96 -24.93
C GLY A 2 -89.08 -59.97 -24.21
N LEU A 3 -88.60 -58.72 -24.05
CA LEU A 3 -89.10 -57.66 -23.14
C LEU A 3 -88.77 -57.99 -21.67
N GLU A 4 -88.27 -57.10 -20.80
CA GLU A 4 -87.90 -55.67 -20.89
C GLU A 4 -86.88 -55.38 -19.73
N SER A 5 -86.24 -54.23 -19.47
CA SER A 5 -86.25 -52.84 -20.00
C SER A 5 -84.93 -52.11 -19.63
N GLY A 6 -84.85 -50.77 -19.77
CA GLY A 6 -84.04 -49.91 -18.89
C GLY A 6 -82.60 -49.53 -19.30
N LEU A 7 -82.46 -48.56 -20.23
CA LEU A 7 -81.24 -47.77 -20.39
C LEU A 7 -81.27 -46.53 -19.46
N PRO A 8 -80.26 -46.29 -18.62
CA PRO A 8 -80.15 -45.05 -17.84
C PRO A 8 -79.47 -43.91 -18.64
N GLU A 9 -79.88 -42.66 -18.38
CA GLU A 9 -79.43 -41.46 -19.11
C GLU A 9 -77.92 -41.13 -18.97
N PRO A 10 -77.35 -40.41 -19.97
CA PRO A 10 -75.97 -39.93 -19.91
C PRO A 10 -75.78 -38.80 -18.89
N ARG A 11 -74.85 -38.98 -17.94
CA ARG A 11 -74.47 -37.92 -16.98
C ARG A 11 -73.90 -36.71 -17.71
N ARG A 12 -74.50 -35.53 -17.50
CA ARG A 12 -73.92 -34.24 -17.92
C ARG A 12 -72.52 -34.05 -17.31
N GLY A 13 -71.51 -33.92 -18.17
CA GLY A 13 -70.15 -33.62 -17.75
C GLY A 13 -70.02 -32.21 -17.18
N ILE A 14 -69.48 -32.10 -15.97
CA ILE A 14 -69.12 -30.80 -15.38
C ILE A 14 -67.89 -30.26 -16.12
N PHE A 15 -68.08 -29.25 -16.97
CA PHE A 15 -66.99 -28.52 -17.59
C PHE A 15 -66.16 -27.83 -16.51
N GLY A 16 -64.97 -28.36 -16.22
CA GLY A 16 -64.05 -27.79 -15.25
C GLY A 16 -63.58 -26.40 -15.70
N GLN A 17 -63.95 -25.36 -14.93
CA GLN A 17 -63.39 -24.02 -15.10
C GLN A 17 -61.86 -24.08 -14.92
N ARG A 18 -61.12 -23.99 -16.03
CA ARG A 18 -59.66 -23.81 -16.00
C ARG A 18 -59.35 -22.43 -15.44
N SER A 19 -59.04 -22.37 -14.15
CA SER A 19 -58.65 -21.13 -13.46
C SER A 19 -57.56 -20.38 -14.24
N PRO A 20 -57.77 -19.09 -14.60
CA PRO A 20 -56.79 -18.29 -15.34
C PRO A 20 -55.50 -18.05 -14.54
N ASN A 21 -55.56 -18.24 -13.22
CA ASN A 21 -54.45 -18.00 -12.29
C ASN A 21 -53.21 -18.86 -12.58
N LYS A 22 -53.34 -20.05 -13.21
CA LYS A 22 -52.16 -20.88 -13.51
C LYS A 22 -51.21 -20.23 -14.53
N LYS A 23 -51.73 -19.56 -15.58
CA LYS A 23 -50.89 -18.86 -16.56
C LYS A 23 -50.24 -17.61 -15.94
N LEU A 24 -51.00 -16.82 -15.19
CA LEU A 24 -50.51 -15.62 -14.52
C LEU A 24 -49.43 -15.95 -13.48
N LEU A 25 -49.66 -16.97 -12.63
CA LEU A 25 -48.72 -17.41 -11.61
C LEU A 25 -47.44 -18.02 -12.22
N MET A 26 -47.55 -18.67 -13.38
CA MET A 26 -46.38 -19.15 -14.13
C MET A 26 -45.58 -17.98 -14.72
N LEU A 27 -46.25 -16.96 -15.28
CA LEU A 27 -45.60 -15.77 -15.82
C LEU A 27 -44.87 -14.98 -14.72
N ILE A 28 -45.52 -14.77 -13.57
CA ILE A 28 -44.93 -14.13 -12.38
C ILE A 28 -43.72 -14.90 -11.86
N ARG A 29 -43.78 -16.24 -11.82
CA ARG A 29 -42.62 -17.07 -11.45
C ARG A 29 -41.47 -16.92 -12.45
N PHE A 30 -41.77 -16.86 -13.74
CA PHE A 30 -40.75 -16.69 -14.78
C PHE A 30 -40.08 -15.32 -14.72
N THR A 31 -40.83 -14.23 -14.50
CA THR A 31 -40.27 -12.89 -14.34
C THR A 31 -39.47 -12.74 -13.05
N ILE A 32 -39.94 -13.31 -11.93
CA ILE A 32 -39.15 -13.33 -10.68
C ILE A 32 -37.85 -14.12 -10.87
N PHE A 33 -37.88 -15.28 -11.53
CA PHE A 33 -36.68 -16.08 -11.77
C PHE A 33 -35.69 -15.39 -12.72
N ALA A 34 -36.20 -14.73 -13.77
CA ALA A 34 -35.39 -13.92 -14.68
C ALA A 34 -34.77 -12.70 -13.97
N LEU A 35 -35.53 -11.99 -13.13
CA LEU A 35 -35.01 -10.88 -12.33
C LEU A 35 -33.94 -11.35 -11.32
N ILE A 36 -34.14 -12.50 -10.67
CA ILE A 36 -33.14 -13.11 -9.77
C ILE A 36 -31.87 -13.50 -10.54
N LEU A 37 -31.98 -14.06 -11.75
CA LEU A 37 -30.85 -14.37 -12.63
C LEU A 37 -30.09 -13.11 -13.06
N CYS A 38 -30.80 -12.07 -13.51
CA CYS A 38 -30.19 -10.78 -13.87
C CYS A 38 -29.53 -10.09 -12.66
N TYR A 39 -30.12 -10.20 -11.47
CA TYR A 39 -29.55 -9.67 -10.23
C TYR A 39 -28.28 -10.43 -9.81
N HIS A 40 -28.29 -11.76 -9.92
CA HIS A 40 -27.09 -12.59 -9.67
C HIS A 40 -25.95 -12.33 -10.67
N GLN A 41 -26.26 -12.13 -11.96
CA GLN A 41 -25.23 -11.77 -12.95
C GLN A 41 -24.66 -10.34 -12.74
N SER A 42 -25.43 -9.45 -12.12
CA SER A 42 -25.04 -8.04 -11.94
C SER A 42 -24.20 -7.78 -10.68
N PHE A 43 -24.15 -8.72 -9.71
CA PHE A 43 -23.49 -8.51 -8.41
C PHE A 43 -22.31 -9.45 -8.10
N ILE A 44 -22.04 -10.46 -8.93
CA ILE A 44 -20.83 -11.29 -8.80
C ILE A 44 -19.84 -10.91 -9.91
N GLN A 45 -19.19 -9.76 -9.75
CA GLN A 45 -17.88 -9.61 -10.40
C GLN A 45 -16.93 -10.59 -9.70
N PRO A 46 -16.34 -11.58 -10.41
CA PRO A 46 -15.32 -12.41 -9.81
C PRO A 46 -14.18 -11.49 -9.37
N ALA A 47 -13.70 -11.64 -8.13
CA ALA A 47 -12.51 -10.93 -7.69
C ALA A 47 -11.37 -11.28 -8.67
N GLU A 48 -10.82 -10.28 -9.38
CA GLU A 48 -9.73 -10.54 -10.33
C GLU A 48 -8.62 -11.32 -9.61
N ALA A 49 -8.23 -12.46 -10.19
CA ALA A 49 -7.14 -13.25 -9.65
C ALA A 49 -5.86 -12.41 -9.61
N ILE A 50 -5.14 -12.47 -8.49
CA ILE A 50 -3.87 -11.75 -8.32
C ILE A 50 -2.93 -12.02 -9.49
N LYS A 51 -2.46 -10.95 -10.13
CA LYS A 51 -1.51 -10.98 -11.27
C LYS A 51 -0.10 -11.30 -10.75
N PHE A 52 0.06 -12.48 -10.16
CA PHE A 52 1.25 -12.91 -9.46
C PHE A 52 2.35 -13.32 -10.43
N VAL A 53 3.60 -12.99 -10.12
CA VAL A 53 4.79 -13.36 -10.89
C VAL A 53 5.79 -14.00 -9.93
N SER A 54 5.95 -15.31 -10.00
CA SER A 54 6.86 -16.08 -9.15
C SER A 54 8.33 -15.70 -9.40
N ARG A 55 9.19 -16.07 -8.46
CA ARG A 55 10.65 -15.91 -8.61
C ARG A 55 11.22 -16.49 -9.90
N LYS A 56 10.68 -17.62 -10.38
CA LYS A 56 11.12 -18.25 -11.63
C LYS A 56 10.78 -17.38 -12.84
N GLU A 57 9.56 -16.84 -12.90
CA GLU A 57 9.05 -16.08 -14.04
C GLU A 57 9.77 -14.74 -14.26
N TRP A 58 10.15 -14.04 -13.19
CA TRP A 58 10.94 -12.80 -13.33
C TRP A 58 12.46 -13.03 -13.42
N GLY A 59 12.92 -14.29 -13.36
CA GLY A 59 14.34 -14.64 -13.45
C GLY A 59 15.13 -14.21 -12.21
N ALA A 60 14.60 -14.47 -11.02
CA ALA A 60 15.27 -14.21 -9.76
C ALA A 60 16.55 -15.05 -9.62
N LYS A 61 17.64 -14.42 -9.16
CA LYS A 61 18.79 -15.18 -8.65
C LYS A 61 18.39 -15.95 -7.38
N PRO A 62 19.07 -17.07 -7.06
CA PRO A 62 18.95 -17.68 -5.73
C PRO A 62 19.47 -16.74 -4.64
N PRO A 63 19.00 -16.87 -3.38
CA PRO A 63 19.60 -16.18 -2.25
C PRO A 63 21.08 -16.56 -2.07
N LYS A 64 21.92 -15.59 -1.70
CA LYS A 64 23.35 -15.76 -1.38
C LYS A 64 23.58 -16.52 -0.07
N SER A 65 22.60 -16.54 0.83
CA SER A 65 22.63 -17.26 2.11
C SER A 65 21.23 -17.56 2.63
N SER A 66 21.13 -18.44 3.63
CA SER A 66 19.88 -18.83 4.28
C SER A 66 19.11 -17.61 4.82
N MET A 67 17.85 -17.48 4.43
CA MET A 67 16.95 -16.44 4.96
C MET A 67 16.26 -16.91 6.24
N SER A 68 15.97 -15.99 7.17
CA SER A 68 15.16 -16.32 8.35
C SER A 68 13.69 -16.49 7.98
N PRO A 69 12.96 -17.48 8.54
CA PRO A 69 11.53 -17.64 8.32
C PRO A 69 10.71 -16.46 8.87
N VAL A 70 9.54 -16.25 8.28
CA VAL A 70 8.51 -15.37 8.83
C VAL A 70 7.96 -15.91 10.16
N GLY A 71 7.56 -15.03 11.06
CA GLY A 71 6.79 -15.38 12.27
C GLY A 71 5.31 -15.00 12.08
N HIS A 72 4.74 -14.30 13.05
CA HIS A 72 3.39 -13.73 12.98
C HIS A 72 3.44 -12.19 12.85
N PRO A 73 3.75 -11.64 11.65
CA PRO A 73 3.83 -10.20 11.44
C PRO A 73 2.45 -9.54 11.60
N LYS A 74 2.39 -8.41 12.29
CA LYS A 74 1.19 -7.61 12.58
C LYS A 74 0.53 -7.02 11.33
N GLY A 75 1.27 -6.95 10.22
CA GLY A 75 0.77 -6.55 8.91
C GLY A 75 1.87 -6.21 7.91
N VAL A 76 1.57 -5.28 7.01
CA VAL A 76 2.41 -4.91 5.87
C VAL A 76 2.88 -3.45 5.99
N LYS A 77 4.14 -3.20 5.60
CA LYS A 77 4.66 -1.87 5.29
C LYS A 77 4.79 -1.67 3.78
N ILE A 78 4.23 -0.57 3.29
CA ILE A 78 4.38 -0.12 1.90
C ILE A 78 5.70 0.62 1.75
N HIS A 79 6.40 0.32 0.66
CA HIS A 79 7.69 0.86 0.26
C HIS A 79 7.63 1.45 -1.16
N TYR A 80 8.65 2.23 -1.50
CA TYR A 80 8.98 2.70 -2.86
C TYR A 80 10.47 2.43 -3.12
N THR A 81 10.97 2.55 -4.35
CA THR A 81 12.40 2.29 -4.58
C THR A 81 13.30 3.40 -4.06
N GLY A 82 12.79 4.63 -4.00
CA GLY A 82 13.63 5.82 -3.96
C GLY A 82 14.42 5.99 -5.27
N GLY A 83 15.19 7.07 -5.35
CA GLY A 83 15.99 7.40 -6.53
C GLY A 83 15.15 7.59 -7.80
N TYR A 84 15.80 7.40 -8.94
CA TYR A 84 15.16 7.44 -10.26
C TYR A 84 14.55 6.07 -10.61
N MET A 85 13.29 6.07 -11.03
CA MET A 85 12.61 4.90 -11.59
C MET A 85 12.23 5.19 -13.05
N PRO A 86 12.75 4.48 -14.06
CA PRO A 86 12.32 4.70 -15.44
C PRO A 86 10.87 4.26 -15.65
N LYS A 87 10.13 5.00 -16.47
CA LYS A 87 8.82 4.59 -17.02
C LYS A 87 8.99 3.43 -18.02
N GLY A 88 7.89 2.91 -18.56
CA GLY A 88 7.89 1.95 -19.67
C GLY A 88 7.07 0.68 -19.42
N ALA A 89 6.88 -0.11 -20.48
CA ALA A 89 5.97 -1.26 -20.54
C ALA A 89 6.31 -2.40 -19.55
N HIS A 90 5.30 -3.24 -19.27
CA HIS A 90 5.38 -4.35 -18.32
C HIS A 90 6.55 -5.31 -18.56
N SER A 91 6.92 -5.56 -19.82
CA SER A 91 8.06 -6.40 -20.21
C SER A 91 9.41 -5.94 -19.61
N LYS A 92 9.53 -4.67 -19.18
CA LYS A 92 10.72 -4.14 -18.49
C LYS A 92 10.68 -4.33 -16.97
N CYS A 93 9.53 -4.65 -16.36
CA CYS A 93 9.36 -4.70 -14.91
C CYS A 93 10.20 -5.80 -14.23
N ALA A 94 10.30 -6.99 -14.83
CA ALA A 94 11.19 -8.05 -14.35
C ALA A 94 12.67 -7.61 -14.36
N GLY A 95 13.09 -6.84 -15.38
CA GLY A 95 14.43 -6.26 -15.45
C GLY A 95 14.71 -5.26 -14.33
N LYS A 96 13.75 -4.39 -14.01
CA LYS A 96 13.84 -3.45 -12.87
C LYS A 96 14.01 -4.22 -11.56
N LEU A 97 13.26 -5.30 -11.36
CA LEU A 97 13.35 -6.11 -10.13
C LEU A 97 14.68 -6.86 -10.01
N ARG A 98 15.22 -7.39 -11.12
CA ARG A 98 16.59 -7.97 -11.16
C ARG A 98 17.67 -6.95 -10.85
N ALA A 99 17.53 -5.70 -11.32
CA ALA A 99 18.47 -4.61 -10.97
C ALA A 99 18.47 -4.35 -9.46
N ILE A 100 17.28 -4.23 -8.86
CA ILE A 100 17.10 -4.06 -7.40
C ILE A 100 17.64 -5.28 -6.62
N GLN A 101 17.46 -6.51 -7.14
CA GLN A 101 18.04 -7.71 -6.52
C GLN A 101 19.57 -7.68 -6.54
N ASN A 102 20.17 -7.32 -7.69
CA ASN A 102 21.62 -7.20 -7.83
C ASN A 102 22.20 -6.11 -6.90
N GLU A 103 21.52 -4.96 -6.77
CA GLU A 103 21.93 -3.89 -5.86
C GLU A 103 21.98 -4.37 -4.40
N HIS A 104 20.94 -5.05 -3.91
CA HIS A 104 20.94 -5.61 -2.56
C HIS A 104 22.03 -6.68 -2.36
N LEU A 105 22.15 -7.63 -3.29
CA LEU A 105 23.14 -8.73 -3.20
C LEU A 105 24.60 -8.24 -3.19
N ASN A 106 24.84 -7.09 -3.81
CA ASN A 106 26.16 -6.45 -3.91
C ASN A 106 26.33 -5.29 -2.92
N HIS A 107 25.35 -5.02 -2.03
CA HIS A 107 25.43 -3.87 -1.13
C HIS A 107 26.55 -4.07 -0.08
N PRO A 108 27.56 -3.19 -0.01
CA PRO A 108 28.83 -3.48 0.66
C PRO A 108 28.72 -3.70 2.17
N THR A 109 27.72 -3.11 2.83
CA THR A 109 27.62 -3.05 4.30
C THR A 109 26.34 -3.65 4.91
N GLU A 110 25.31 -3.93 4.10
CA GLU A 110 24.00 -4.33 4.61
C GLU A 110 23.82 -5.86 4.64
N GLY A 111 24.70 -6.61 3.97
CA GLY A 111 24.77 -8.07 4.06
C GLY A 111 23.52 -8.80 3.58
N TYR A 112 22.73 -8.22 2.67
CA TYR A 112 21.47 -8.82 2.23
C TYR A 112 21.68 -10.17 1.54
N SER A 113 21.08 -11.23 2.11
CA SER A 113 21.00 -12.56 1.49
C SER A 113 20.28 -12.55 0.13
N ASP A 114 19.40 -11.58 -0.09
CA ASP A 114 18.56 -11.43 -1.29
C ASP A 114 17.87 -10.03 -1.27
N ILE A 115 17.18 -9.64 -2.35
CA ILE A 115 16.30 -8.46 -2.41
C ILE A 115 15.55 -8.23 -1.10
N ALA A 116 15.59 -7.03 -0.51
CA ALA A 116 15.14 -6.84 0.88
C ALA A 116 13.60 -7.03 1.09
N TYR A 117 12.80 -6.83 0.04
CA TYR A 117 11.34 -6.76 0.12
C TYR A 117 10.65 -8.13 0.08
N THR A 118 9.45 -8.27 0.68
CA THR A 118 8.66 -9.51 0.59
C THR A 118 8.06 -9.68 -0.79
N LEU A 119 7.35 -8.67 -1.28
CA LEU A 119 6.73 -8.59 -2.60
C LEU A 119 7.05 -7.24 -3.26
N ALA A 120 6.92 -7.17 -4.57
CA ALA A 120 6.97 -5.92 -5.32
C ALA A 120 5.77 -5.80 -6.28
N VAL A 121 5.31 -4.59 -6.55
CA VAL A 121 4.15 -4.30 -7.41
C VAL A 121 4.58 -3.30 -8.48
N CYS A 122 4.29 -3.61 -9.74
CA CYS A 122 4.62 -2.70 -10.84
C CYS A 122 3.46 -1.77 -11.22
N GLN A 123 3.73 -0.77 -12.06
CA GLN A 123 2.72 0.15 -12.61
C GLN A 123 1.59 -0.53 -13.40
N HIS A 124 1.73 -1.82 -13.72
CA HIS A 124 0.74 -2.61 -14.45
C HIS A 124 -0.06 -3.55 -13.52
N GLY A 125 0.07 -3.39 -12.19
CA GLY A 125 -0.66 -4.16 -11.17
C GLY A 125 -0.12 -5.56 -10.88
N TYR A 126 0.83 -6.08 -11.65
CA TYR A 126 1.46 -7.37 -11.37
C TYR A 126 2.23 -7.36 -10.05
N VAL A 127 2.04 -8.41 -9.26
CA VAL A 127 2.63 -8.66 -7.94
C VAL A 127 3.75 -9.69 -8.06
N PHE A 128 4.99 -9.23 -7.98
CA PHE A 128 6.18 -10.06 -8.05
C PHE A 128 6.53 -10.63 -6.68
N GLU A 129 6.80 -11.93 -6.65
CA GLU A 129 7.42 -12.61 -5.51
C GLU A 129 8.88 -12.15 -5.37
N ALA A 130 9.15 -11.22 -4.45
CA ALA A 130 10.52 -10.85 -4.10
C ALA A 130 11.08 -11.93 -3.16
N ARG A 131 11.29 -11.69 -1.86
CA ARG A 131 11.60 -12.80 -0.93
C ARG A 131 10.48 -13.84 -0.87
N GLY A 132 9.23 -13.44 -1.04
CA GLY A 132 8.06 -14.30 -0.86
C GLY A 132 7.65 -14.43 0.61
N ALA A 133 6.38 -14.76 0.84
CA ALA A 133 5.73 -14.68 2.15
C ALA A 133 6.35 -15.59 3.24
N LYS A 134 7.06 -16.66 2.85
CA LYS A 134 7.71 -17.61 3.77
C LYS A 134 8.85 -16.97 4.58
N TRP A 135 9.45 -15.90 4.10
CA TRP A 135 10.71 -15.37 4.62
C TRP A 135 10.56 -13.97 5.22
N ARG A 136 11.45 -13.65 6.16
CA ARG A 136 11.50 -12.33 6.79
C ARG A 136 12.07 -11.29 5.82
N THR A 137 11.39 -10.15 5.73
CA THR A 137 11.90 -8.99 5.00
C THR A 137 13.14 -8.39 5.67
N GLY A 138 14.02 -7.78 4.88
CA GLY A 138 15.10 -6.90 5.36
C GLY A 138 14.71 -5.41 5.41
N ALA A 139 13.63 -5.00 4.75
CA ALA A 139 13.42 -3.63 4.28
C ALA A 139 12.96 -2.61 5.33
N ASN A 140 12.45 -3.02 6.50
CA ASN A 140 11.79 -2.10 7.44
C ASN A 140 12.74 -1.32 8.35
N GLY A 141 14.07 -1.44 8.16
CA GLY A 141 15.10 -0.59 8.75
C GLY A 141 15.69 -1.06 10.09
N ASN A 142 15.13 -2.08 10.74
CA ASN A 142 15.81 -2.85 11.80
C ASN A 142 15.14 -4.22 12.02
N ALA A 143 15.80 -5.09 12.80
CA ALA A 143 15.36 -6.46 13.06
C ALA A 143 13.97 -6.57 13.71
N GLN A 144 13.58 -5.64 14.59
CA GLN A 144 12.25 -5.68 15.22
C GLN A 144 11.16 -5.30 14.23
N LEU A 145 11.36 -4.24 13.45
CA LEU A 145 10.41 -3.81 12.41
C LEU A 145 10.30 -4.83 11.27
N ASN A 146 11.35 -5.62 11.03
CA ASN A 146 11.36 -6.75 10.09
C ASN A 146 10.63 -8.00 10.64
N ARG A 147 10.49 -8.14 11.96
CA ARG A 147 9.61 -9.15 12.60
C ARG A 147 8.16 -8.69 12.63
N ASP A 148 7.92 -7.42 12.97
CA ASP A 148 6.58 -6.86 13.13
C ASP A 148 5.80 -6.72 11.82
N HIS A 149 6.47 -6.49 10.69
CA HIS A 149 5.81 -6.26 9.39
C HIS A 149 6.50 -6.97 8.24
N GLN A 150 5.71 -7.46 7.28
CA GLN A 150 6.18 -7.79 5.93
C GLN A 150 6.27 -6.52 5.06
N SER A 151 6.81 -6.58 3.85
CA SER A 151 6.98 -5.39 3.00
C SER A 151 6.50 -5.58 1.56
N VAL A 152 5.80 -4.56 1.04
CA VAL A 152 5.36 -4.48 -0.35
C VAL A 152 5.97 -3.25 -0.99
N LEU A 153 6.83 -3.46 -2.00
CA LEU A 153 7.49 -2.41 -2.77
C LEU A 153 6.64 -1.97 -3.96
N GLY A 154 6.22 -0.70 -4.02
CA GLY A 154 5.79 -0.10 -5.29
C GLY A 154 7.01 0.23 -6.15
N LEU A 155 7.02 -0.22 -7.41
CA LEU A 155 8.06 0.16 -8.39
C LEU A 155 7.84 1.58 -8.93
N VAL A 156 7.92 2.56 -8.03
CA VAL A 156 7.95 4.00 -8.26
C VAL A 156 9.10 4.63 -7.49
N GLY A 157 9.72 5.66 -8.07
CA GLY A 157 10.87 6.36 -7.52
C GLY A 157 10.51 7.62 -6.74
N SER A 158 11.53 8.34 -6.28
CA SER A 158 11.43 9.77 -5.96
C SER A 158 11.53 10.66 -7.21
N ASP A 159 12.05 10.11 -8.31
CA ASP A 159 12.20 10.76 -9.61
C ASP A 159 11.86 9.78 -10.76
N GLY A 160 11.60 10.31 -11.96
CA GLY A 160 11.15 9.57 -13.14
C GLY A 160 9.67 9.16 -13.05
N ASP A 161 9.42 7.92 -12.67
CA ASP A 161 8.10 7.35 -12.48
C ASP A 161 7.67 7.42 -11.00
N THR A 162 6.97 8.50 -10.62
CA THR A 162 6.69 8.85 -9.22
C THR A 162 5.24 8.65 -8.79
N GLN A 163 4.31 8.49 -9.74
CA GLN A 163 2.87 8.47 -9.48
C GLN A 163 2.30 7.05 -9.65
N PRO A 164 1.83 6.38 -8.58
CA PRO A 164 1.20 5.07 -8.67
C PRO A 164 -0.03 5.09 -9.57
N SER A 165 -0.07 4.20 -10.55
CA SER A 165 -1.26 3.99 -11.38
C SER A 165 -2.39 3.33 -10.58
N ASN A 166 -3.62 3.40 -11.11
CA ASN A 166 -4.74 2.65 -10.54
C ASN A 166 -4.48 1.13 -10.51
N GLN A 167 -3.74 0.60 -11.49
CA GLN A 167 -3.35 -0.81 -11.53
C GLN A 167 -2.32 -1.14 -10.43
N MET A 168 -1.33 -0.28 -10.16
CA MET A 168 -0.43 -0.44 -9.01
C MET A 168 -1.19 -0.38 -7.68
N ILE A 169 -2.16 0.53 -7.55
CA ILE A 169 -3.00 0.63 -6.34
C ILE A 169 -3.75 -0.68 -6.11
N GLN A 170 -4.32 -1.28 -7.16
CA GLN A 170 -4.98 -2.58 -7.06
C GLN A 170 -3.99 -3.71 -6.72
N GLY A 171 -2.87 -3.81 -7.44
CA GLY A 171 -1.84 -4.81 -7.15
C GLY A 171 -1.26 -4.72 -5.73
N ILE A 172 -1.20 -3.53 -5.13
CA ILE A 172 -0.83 -3.35 -3.72
C ILE A 172 -1.91 -3.91 -2.79
N LYS A 173 -3.20 -3.68 -3.07
CA LYS A 173 -4.30 -4.31 -2.31
C LYS A 173 -4.23 -5.83 -2.43
N ASP A 174 -4.01 -6.36 -3.63
CA ASP A 174 -3.92 -7.80 -3.89
C ASP A 174 -2.73 -8.41 -3.16
N ALA A 175 -1.57 -7.74 -3.16
CA ALA A 175 -0.39 -8.14 -2.39
C ALA A 175 -0.65 -8.14 -0.87
N VAL A 176 -1.40 -7.16 -0.35
CA VAL A 176 -1.82 -7.14 1.07
C VAL A 176 -2.78 -8.28 1.39
N THR A 177 -3.78 -8.54 0.53
CA THR A 177 -4.71 -9.66 0.66
C THR A 177 -3.97 -11.00 0.66
N TYR A 178 -3.07 -11.21 -0.29
CA TYR A 178 -2.22 -12.40 -0.38
C TYR A 178 -1.40 -12.60 0.89
N LEU A 179 -0.74 -11.56 1.41
CA LEU A 179 0.04 -11.68 2.64
C LEU A 179 -0.84 -11.99 3.86
N ARG A 180 -2.06 -11.46 3.94
CA ARG A 180 -3.03 -11.82 4.99
C ARG A 180 -3.43 -13.30 4.92
N GLN A 181 -3.70 -13.81 3.72
CA GLN A 181 -3.96 -15.24 3.50
C GLN A 181 -2.75 -16.14 3.86
N LYS A 182 -1.54 -15.59 3.95
CA LYS A 182 -0.33 -16.27 4.47
C LYS A 182 -0.06 -16.02 5.96
N GLY A 183 -1.06 -15.58 6.72
CA GLY A 183 -0.96 -15.39 8.18
C GLY A 183 -0.42 -14.03 8.63
N CYS A 184 -0.34 -13.05 7.74
CA CYS A 184 0.00 -11.67 8.10
C CYS A 184 -1.21 -10.94 8.68
N GLY A 185 -1.01 -10.12 9.71
CA GLY A 185 -2.07 -9.34 10.34
C GLY A 185 -2.61 -8.20 9.48
N ASN A 186 -3.61 -7.50 10.02
CA ASN A 186 -4.40 -6.53 9.24
C ASN A 186 -3.77 -5.15 9.07
N GLU A 187 -2.68 -4.81 9.78
CA GLU A 187 -2.07 -3.48 9.67
C GLU A 187 -1.55 -3.20 8.25
N VAL A 188 -1.85 -2.00 7.72
CA VAL A 188 -1.21 -1.47 6.51
C VAL A 188 -0.60 -0.12 6.88
N LYS A 189 0.72 -0.04 6.82
CA LYS A 189 1.54 1.12 7.24
C LYS A 189 2.51 1.50 6.13
N GLY A 190 3.15 2.66 6.24
CA GLY A 190 4.30 3.03 5.43
C GLY A 190 5.59 2.68 6.16
N HIS A 191 6.71 2.58 5.44
CA HIS A 191 8.03 2.44 6.09
C HIS A 191 8.27 3.55 7.14
N ARG A 192 7.95 4.81 6.78
CA ARG A 192 8.03 5.98 7.67
C ARG A 192 7.16 5.95 8.94
N ASP A 193 6.17 5.06 9.04
CA ASP A 193 5.33 4.95 10.24
C ASP A 193 6.01 4.19 11.40
N GLY A 194 7.18 3.59 11.15
CA GLY A 194 8.01 3.00 12.20
C GLY A 194 9.52 3.24 12.06
N TYR A 195 9.97 3.93 11.00
CA TYR A 195 11.38 4.21 10.76
C TYR A 195 11.56 5.65 10.26
N SER A 196 12.70 6.30 10.51
CA SER A 196 12.91 7.70 10.10
C SER A 196 13.37 7.77 8.65
N THR A 197 12.43 7.85 7.70
CA THR A 197 12.72 7.81 6.26
C THR A 197 11.68 8.59 5.43
N ALA A 198 12.05 8.92 4.18
CA ALA A 198 11.14 9.41 3.16
C ALA A 198 10.30 8.29 2.51
N CYS A 199 10.64 7.01 2.67
CA CYS A 199 9.86 5.89 2.13
C CYS A 199 8.42 5.84 2.73
N PRO A 200 7.33 5.61 1.96
CA PRO A 200 7.24 5.22 0.55
C PRO A 200 7.06 6.39 -0.44
N GLY A 201 7.71 7.54 -0.22
CA GLY A 201 7.48 8.74 -1.04
C GLY A 201 6.15 9.44 -0.75
N GLY A 202 5.91 10.56 -1.41
CA GLY A 202 4.69 11.38 -1.21
C GLY A 202 3.40 10.68 -1.67
N PRO A 203 3.30 10.28 -2.95
CA PRO A 203 2.07 9.74 -3.53
C PRO A 203 1.55 8.46 -2.86
N LEU A 204 2.38 7.41 -2.71
CA LEU A 204 1.98 6.19 -2.01
C LEU A 204 1.60 6.45 -0.55
N TYR A 205 2.32 7.34 0.15
CA TYR A 205 1.96 7.66 1.53
C TYR A 205 0.64 8.43 1.63
N LYS A 206 0.31 9.31 0.67
CA LYS A 206 -1.02 9.92 0.61
C LYS A 206 -2.10 8.85 0.42
N LEU A 207 -1.95 7.96 -0.58
CA LEU A 207 -2.90 6.87 -0.84
C LEU A 207 -3.08 5.95 0.38
N LEU A 208 -1.99 5.67 1.11
CA LEU A 208 -2.04 4.94 2.38
C LEU A 208 -2.84 5.69 3.45
N LYS A 209 -2.58 6.99 3.65
CA LYS A 209 -3.28 7.81 4.65
C LYS A 209 -4.76 8.01 4.32
N ASP A 210 -5.10 8.03 3.03
CA ASP A 210 -6.47 8.03 2.52
C ASP A 210 -7.13 6.63 2.57
N GLY A 211 -6.47 5.61 3.12
CA GLY A 211 -6.97 4.24 3.24
C GLY A 211 -6.96 3.41 1.95
N LYS A 212 -6.66 4.02 0.79
CA LYS A 212 -6.82 3.43 -0.55
C LYS A 212 -5.93 2.23 -0.86
N LEU A 213 -4.90 1.97 -0.05
CA LEU A 213 -4.01 0.79 -0.17
C LEU A 213 -4.43 -0.40 0.71
N ASN A 214 -5.48 -0.27 1.53
CA ASN A 214 -6.02 -1.36 2.33
C ASN A 214 -7.17 -2.05 1.55
N PRO A 215 -7.11 -3.36 1.26
CA PRO A 215 -8.19 -4.06 0.55
C PRO A 215 -9.53 -4.04 1.31
N SER A 216 -9.51 -3.92 2.64
CA SER A 216 -10.72 -3.82 3.49
C SER A 216 -11.43 -2.46 3.43
N GLY A 217 -11.18 -1.65 2.40
CA GLY A 217 -11.74 -0.31 2.22
C GLY A 217 -13.17 -0.26 1.70
N GLY A 218 -13.90 -1.38 1.69
CA GLY A 218 -15.29 -1.46 1.23
C GLY A 218 -16.05 -2.62 1.88
N GLY A 219 -16.91 -2.30 2.84
CA GLY A 219 -17.88 -3.23 3.45
C GLY A 219 -17.34 -4.15 4.56
N GLY A 220 -18.13 -4.31 5.63
CA GLY A 220 -17.99 -5.40 6.60
C GLY A 220 -17.33 -5.03 7.93
N ASP A 221 -18.15 -4.92 8.99
CA ASP A 221 -17.70 -4.65 10.35
C ASP A 221 -16.80 -5.76 10.93
N SER A 222 -15.58 -5.37 11.28
CA SER A 222 -14.83 -5.92 12.43
C SER A 222 -13.65 -4.99 12.79
N GLN A 223 -13.94 -3.69 12.89
CA GLN A 223 -13.04 -2.79 13.62
C GLN A 223 -13.20 -3.01 15.13
N PRO A 224 -12.11 -3.14 15.91
CA PRO A 224 -12.17 -2.81 17.32
C PRO A 224 -12.69 -1.37 17.44
N LYS A 225 -13.82 -1.20 18.13
CA LYS A 225 -14.54 0.07 18.32
C LYS A 225 -13.55 1.24 18.50
N PRO A 226 -13.69 2.36 17.76
CA PRO A 226 -12.76 3.47 17.90
C PRO A 226 -12.78 3.97 19.34
N LYS A 227 -11.67 3.76 20.06
CA LYS A 227 -11.48 4.41 21.36
C LYS A 227 -11.65 5.91 21.13
N LYS A 228 -12.49 6.56 21.96
CA LYS A 228 -12.73 8.02 21.96
C LYS A 228 -11.43 8.75 21.65
N PRO A 229 -11.42 9.77 20.77
CA PRO A 229 -10.19 10.38 20.29
C PRO A 229 -9.34 10.86 21.46
N GLY A 230 -8.33 10.05 21.81
CA GLY A 230 -7.28 10.43 22.72
C GLY A 230 -6.69 11.71 22.17
N LYS A 231 -6.72 12.77 22.98
CA LYS A 231 -6.29 14.13 22.63
C LYS A 231 -5.03 14.01 21.78
N LYS A 232 -5.08 14.43 20.49
CA LYS A 232 -3.89 14.52 19.64
C LYS A 232 -2.79 15.16 20.49
N PRO A 233 -1.58 14.59 20.64
CA PRO A 233 -0.49 15.35 21.21
C PRO A 233 -0.40 16.63 20.38
N SER A 234 -0.60 17.77 21.04
CA SER A 234 -0.73 19.06 20.37
C SER A 234 0.64 19.45 19.84
N SER A 235 0.93 19.04 18.60
CA SER A 235 2.22 19.24 17.95
C SER A 235 2.64 20.71 18.06
N LYS A 236 3.59 21.02 18.95
CA LYS A 236 3.95 22.40 19.27
C LYS A 236 4.91 22.90 18.20
N LEU A 237 4.67 24.11 17.71
CA LEU A 237 5.64 24.78 16.83
C LEU A 237 6.92 25.05 17.62
N VAL A 238 8.05 24.55 17.12
CA VAL A 238 9.36 24.77 17.73
C VAL A 238 9.81 26.19 17.40
N LYS A 239 9.96 27.05 18.42
CA LYS A 239 10.60 28.37 18.27
C LYS A 239 12.04 28.17 17.79
N PHE A 240 12.55 29.09 16.97
CA PHE A 240 13.92 29.02 16.45
C PHE A 240 14.96 28.89 17.58
N PRO A 241 15.75 27.80 17.66
CA PRO A 241 16.72 27.58 18.75
C PRO A 241 17.94 28.53 18.79
N GLY A 242 18.08 29.41 17.80
CA GLY A 242 19.26 30.27 17.61
C GLY A 242 20.32 29.63 16.72
N ALA A 243 21.00 30.44 15.89
CA ALA A 243 21.96 29.95 14.91
C ALA A 243 23.17 29.25 15.57
N SER A 244 23.64 29.76 16.72
CA SER A 244 24.75 29.17 17.48
C SER A 244 24.45 27.75 17.96
N TRP A 245 23.18 27.40 18.21
CA TRP A 245 22.78 26.06 18.60
C TRP A 245 23.03 25.04 17.48
N PHE A 246 22.73 25.39 16.23
CA PHE A 246 23.03 24.54 15.06
C PHE A 246 24.53 24.43 14.78
N HIS A 247 25.29 25.50 14.97
CA HIS A 247 26.74 25.51 14.78
C HIS A 247 27.47 24.54 15.74
N ARG A 248 26.90 24.26 16.92
CA ARG A 248 27.37 23.22 17.85
C ARG A 248 27.03 21.77 17.42
N LYS A 249 26.46 21.57 16.22
CA LYS A 249 26.11 20.26 15.62
C LYS A 249 25.36 19.33 16.59
N PRO A 250 24.21 19.74 17.12
CA PRO A 250 23.57 19.11 18.27
C PRO A 250 22.95 17.74 17.94
N LYS A 251 22.75 16.93 18.99
CA LYS A 251 21.95 15.71 18.96
C LYS A 251 20.60 15.97 19.64
N SER A 252 19.51 16.06 18.89
CA SER A 252 18.19 16.41 19.40
C SER A 252 17.04 15.93 18.49
N SER A 253 15.89 15.64 19.10
CA SER A 253 14.63 15.41 18.37
C SER A 253 14.21 16.58 17.48
N ILE A 254 14.65 17.81 17.79
CA ILE A 254 14.45 19.01 16.97
C ILE A 254 15.13 18.87 15.59
N ILE A 255 16.29 18.22 15.51
CA ILE A 255 16.96 17.96 14.23
C ILE A 255 16.16 16.96 13.40
N THR A 256 15.71 15.86 14.01
CA THR A 256 14.82 14.90 13.36
C THR A 256 13.54 15.56 12.84
N ALA A 257 12.93 16.44 13.64
CA ALA A 257 11.70 17.17 13.29
C ALA A 257 11.93 18.17 12.14
N MET A 258 13.03 18.92 12.19
CA MET A 258 13.45 19.83 11.11
C MET A 258 13.68 19.05 9.81
N GLY A 259 14.48 17.99 9.85
CA GLY A 259 14.77 17.14 8.69
C GLY A 259 13.51 16.51 8.10
N LYS A 260 12.55 16.07 8.93
CA LYS A 260 11.24 15.59 8.46
C LYS A 260 10.45 16.67 7.71
N ARG A 261 10.56 17.94 8.10
CA ARG A 261 9.97 19.06 7.34
C ARG A 261 10.73 19.33 6.04
N LEU A 262 12.07 19.29 6.04
CA LEU A 262 12.86 19.41 4.80
C LEU A 262 12.52 18.32 3.78
N VAL A 263 12.30 17.08 4.22
CA VAL A 263 11.77 15.98 3.39
C VAL A 263 10.39 16.31 2.82
N ALA A 264 9.46 16.76 3.66
CA ALA A 264 8.11 17.10 3.25
C ALA A 264 8.04 18.32 2.31
N GLU A 265 9.02 19.23 2.38
CA GLU A 265 9.18 20.37 1.48
C GLU A 265 9.90 20.04 0.17
N GLY A 266 10.30 18.78 -0.06
CA GLY A 266 11.07 18.37 -1.24
C GLY A 266 12.53 18.82 -1.23
N CYS A 267 13.02 19.36 -0.12
CA CYS A 267 14.37 19.92 0.04
C CYS A 267 15.40 18.92 0.57
N SER A 268 15.05 17.64 0.67
CA SER A 268 15.93 16.59 1.21
C SER A 268 17.13 16.25 0.30
N VAL A 269 18.26 15.91 0.92
CA VAL A 269 19.34 15.10 0.34
C VAL A 269 19.66 13.83 1.14
N TYR A 270 18.80 13.44 2.09
CA TYR A 270 19.02 12.27 2.92
C TYR A 270 18.93 10.97 2.10
N LYS A 271 19.91 10.07 2.26
CA LYS A 271 19.89 8.71 1.65
C LYS A 271 18.91 7.79 2.38
N GLN A 272 19.02 7.70 3.71
CA GLN A 272 18.16 6.84 4.55
C GLN A 272 17.01 7.64 5.20
N GLY A 273 17.32 8.83 5.71
CA GLY A 273 16.39 9.79 6.31
C GLY A 273 17.07 10.71 7.33
N PRO A 274 16.34 11.67 7.90
CA PRO A 274 16.86 12.55 8.96
C PRO A 274 16.97 11.81 10.30
N GLY A 275 18.11 11.97 10.97
CA GLY A 275 18.37 11.47 12.32
C GLY A 275 18.35 12.59 13.38
N PRO A 276 18.57 12.25 14.67
CA PRO A 276 18.65 13.25 15.74
C PRO A 276 19.99 13.99 15.78
N GLN A 277 21.05 13.41 15.21
CA GLN A 277 22.37 14.05 15.11
C GLN A 277 22.39 15.01 13.92
N TRP A 278 22.82 16.25 14.12
CA TRP A 278 23.10 17.18 13.02
C TRP A 278 24.30 16.69 12.18
N THR A 279 24.11 16.65 10.86
CA THR A 279 25.09 16.18 9.88
C THR A 279 25.24 17.15 8.70
N GLY A 280 26.18 16.86 7.79
CA GLY A 280 26.27 17.57 6.51
C GLY A 280 25.02 17.41 5.63
N ALA A 281 24.27 16.31 5.75
CA ALA A 281 23.03 16.09 5.02
C ALA A 281 21.91 17.03 5.49
N ASP A 282 21.88 17.39 6.77
CA ASP A 282 20.96 18.40 7.32
C ASP A 282 21.27 19.78 6.77
N ARG A 283 22.55 20.20 6.83
CA ARG A 283 23.00 21.48 6.27
C ARG A 283 22.71 21.60 4.76
N ALA A 284 22.99 20.55 4.00
CA ALA A 284 22.72 20.53 2.56
C ALA A 284 21.21 20.49 2.23
N SER A 285 20.40 19.79 3.02
CA SER A 285 18.94 19.81 2.87
C SER A 285 18.35 21.18 3.23
N TYR A 286 18.91 21.84 4.24
CA TYR A 286 18.47 23.17 4.66
C TYR A 286 18.88 24.25 3.66
N ARG A 287 20.03 24.11 2.99
CA ARG A 287 20.42 24.97 1.85
C ARG A 287 19.38 24.92 0.73
N LYS A 288 18.91 23.72 0.34
CA LYS A 288 17.83 23.58 -0.65
C LYS A 288 16.55 24.28 -0.20
N TRP A 289 16.26 24.29 1.10
CA TRP A 289 15.11 25.00 1.66
C TRP A 289 15.29 26.53 1.61
N GLN A 290 16.46 27.06 1.95
CA GLN A 290 16.78 28.48 1.75
C GLN A 290 16.63 28.88 0.27
N GLN A 291 17.16 28.08 -0.66
CA GLN A 291 17.03 28.30 -2.11
C GLN A 291 15.56 28.27 -2.57
N LYS A 292 14.76 27.29 -2.11
CA LYS A 292 13.31 27.22 -2.39
C LYS A 292 12.55 28.45 -1.88
N LEU A 293 13.05 29.11 -0.84
CA LEU A 293 12.49 30.34 -0.28
C LEU A 293 12.99 31.63 -0.97
N GLY A 294 13.83 31.53 -2.01
CA GLY A 294 14.38 32.66 -2.77
C GLY A 294 15.70 33.23 -2.23
N PHE A 295 16.32 32.61 -1.22
CA PHE A 295 17.63 33.04 -0.71
C PHE A 295 18.75 32.53 -1.65
N SER A 296 19.82 33.31 -1.79
CA SER A 296 20.97 33.00 -2.65
C SER A 296 22.30 33.38 -2.00
N GLY A 297 23.42 32.99 -2.61
CA GLY A 297 24.76 33.32 -2.14
C GLY A 297 25.00 32.92 -0.68
N LYS A 298 25.51 33.87 0.11
CA LYS A 298 25.79 33.72 1.55
C LYS A 298 24.52 33.46 2.39
N ASP A 299 23.35 33.87 1.92
CA ASP A 299 22.09 33.75 2.67
C ASP A 299 21.42 32.36 2.46
N ALA A 300 22.01 31.53 1.59
CA ALA A 300 21.69 30.11 1.38
C ALA A 300 22.85 29.18 1.79
N ASP A 301 23.52 29.49 2.90
CA ASP A 301 24.68 28.77 3.43
C ASP A 301 24.39 27.38 4.03
N GLY A 302 23.11 27.00 4.18
CA GLY A 302 22.65 25.78 4.82
C GLY A 302 22.50 25.84 6.34
N TRP A 303 22.79 26.98 6.98
CA TRP A 303 22.61 27.16 8.40
C TRP A 303 21.21 27.73 8.71
N PRO A 304 20.47 27.17 9.68
CA PRO A 304 19.14 27.68 10.00
C PRO A 304 19.20 29.10 10.58
N GLY A 305 18.55 30.05 9.89
CA GLY A 305 18.22 31.38 10.37
C GLY A 305 16.74 31.48 10.79
N LYS A 306 16.38 32.52 11.57
CA LYS A 306 15.02 32.70 12.09
C LYS A 306 13.96 32.72 10.98
N THR A 307 14.19 33.50 9.93
CA THR A 307 13.22 33.69 8.82
C THR A 307 12.93 32.39 8.05
N SER A 308 13.97 31.62 7.73
CA SER A 308 13.82 30.32 7.06
C SER A 308 13.21 29.26 7.99
N TRP A 309 13.52 29.32 9.29
CA TRP A 309 12.96 28.42 10.31
C TRP A 309 11.46 28.64 10.53
N ASP A 310 11.06 29.89 10.70
CA ASP A 310 9.67 30.28 10.92
C ASP A 310 8.78 29.93 9.72
N LYS A 311 9.33 29.87 8.50
CA LYS A 311 8.65 29.36 7.29
C LYS A 311 8.60 27.82 7.22
N LEU A 312 9.59 27.10 7.75
CA LEU A 312 9.66 25.62 7.68
C LEU A 312 8.57 24.92 8.53
N LYS A 313 8.06 25.62 9.55
CA LYS A 313 7.02 25.15 10.50
C LYS A 313 7.39 23.81 11.17
N VAL A 314 8.58 23.75 11.78
CA VAL A 314 9.04 22.59 12.55
C VAL A 314 8.16 22.37 13.78
N ARG A 315 7.71 21.12 14.01
CA ARG A 315 6.85 20.74 15.13
C ARG A 315 7.36 19.50 15.85
N VAL A 316 7.16 19.45 17.16
CA VAL A 316 7.41 18.30 18.06
C VAL A 316 6.16 17.94 18.86
#